data_AF-A0A7X6PW27-F1
#
_entry.id   AF-A0A7X6PW27-F1
#
_cell.length_a   1.000
_cell.length_b   1.000
_cell.length_c   1.000
_cell.angle_alpha   90.00
_cell.angle_beta   90.00
_cell.angle_gamma   90.00
#
_symmetry.space_group_name_H-M   'P 1'
#
loop_
_entity.id
_entity.type
_entity.pdbx_description
1 polymer ?
#
loop_
_entity_poly.entity_id
_entity_poly.type
_entity_poly.pdbx_seq_one_letter_code
_entity_poly.pdbx_strand_id
1 'polypeptide(L)'
;MTQLSNARAGIITPEMRITAEKEDMELLLLSEKIAEGRVVIPANKNHKNLSPCGIGEGLSIKVNANIGTSSDHAVIDEELKKMRVAIEAGADAVMDLSTGGDINACRKKIITASTVPVGTVPIY
;
A
#
# COMPACT_ATOMS: atom_id res chain seq x y z
N MET A 1 -9.44 11.41 8.29
CA MET A 1 -10.58 10.52 8.00
C MET A 1 -10.03 9.26 7.37
N THR A 2 -10.47 8.09 7.82
CA THR A 2 -9.98 6.77 7.36
C THR A 2 -11.07 6.07 6.54
N GLN A 3 -10.67 5.04 5.78
CA GLN A 3 -11.62 4.22 5.03
C GLN A 3 -12.63 3.52 5.98
N LEU A 4 -12.17 3.05 7.14
CA LEU A 4 -13.02 2.49 8.19
C LEU A 4 -14.07 3.49 8.69
N SER A 5 -13.68 4.73 8.98
CA SER A 5 -14.63 5.75 9.46
C SER A 5 -15.66 6.12 8.41
N ASN A 6 -15.25 6.16 7.13
CA ASN A 6 -16.15 6.43 6.01
C ASN A 6 -17.16 5.29 5.82
N ALA A 7 -16.69 4.04 5.81
CA ALA A 7 -17.54 2.87 5.68
C ALA A 7 -18.61 2.81 6.79
N ARG A 8 -18.21 3.03 8.05
CA ARG A 8 -19.15 3.07 9.19
C ARG A 8 -20.14 4.23 9.14
N ALA A 9 -19.79 5.32 8.45
CA ALA A 9 -20.69 6.44 8.22
C ALA A 9 -21.57 6.26 6.96
N GLY A 10 -21.48 5.12 6.27
CA GLY A 10 -22.19 4.89 5.00
C GLY A 10 -21.64 5.69 3.82
N ILE A 11 -20.43 6.25 3.95
CA ILE A 11 -19.79 7.07 2.92
C ILE A 11 -18.94 6.17 2.02
N ILE A 12 -19.32 6.07 0.76
CA ILE A 12 -18.58 5.35 -0.28
C ILE A 12 -17.49 6.26 -0.87
N THR A 13 -16.24 5.82 -0.75
CA THR A 13 -15.08 6.56 -1.25
C THR A 13 -14.66 6.12 -2.66
N PRO A 14 -13.88 6.94 -3.38
CA PRO A 14 -13.25 6.51 -4.63
C PRO A 14 -12.36 5.27 -4.46
N GLU A 15 -11.65 5.15 -3.34
CA GLU A 15 -10.79 3.99 -3.08
C GLU A 15 -11.59 2.69 -2.94
N MET A 16 -12.78 2.74 -2.32
CA MET A 16 -13.69 1.59 -2.25
C MET A 16 -14.20 1.20 -3.64
N ARG A 17 -14.58 2.18 -4.49
CA ARG A 17 -15.05 1.90 -5.86
C ARG A 17 -13.99 1.21 -6.70
N ILE A 18 -12.76 1.76 -6.70
CA ILE A 18 -11.64 1.20 -7.46
C ILE A 18 -11.28 -0.20 -6.95
N THR A 19 -11.30 -0.41 -5.62
CA THR A 19 -10.99 -1.73 -5.04
C THR A 19 -12.06 -2.75 -5.39
N ALA A 20 -13.34 -2.39 -5.29
CA ALA A 20 -14.46 -3.25 -5.65
C ALA A 20 -14.39 -3.68 -7.13
N GLU A 21 -14.09 -2.75 -8.02
CA GLU A 21 -13.93 -3.02 -9.46
C GLU A 21 -12.76 -3.96 -9.75
N LYS A 22 -11.59 -3.73 -9.11
CA LYS A 22 -10.40 -4.59 -9.30
C LYS A 22 -10.61 -6.03 -8.83
N GLU A 23 -11.43 -6.22 -7.80
CA GLU A 23 -11.64 -7.51 -7.14
C GLU A 23 -12.92 -8.20 -7.59
N ASP A 24 -13.65 -7.62 -8.55
CA ASP A 24 -14.98 -8.09 -9.00
C ASP A 24 -15.93 -8.34 -7.80
N MET A 25 -15.91 -7.42 -6.83
CA MET A 25 -16.72 -7.50 -5.61
C MET A 25 -17.80 -6.41 -5.62
N GLU A 26 -18.99 -6.74 -5.11
CA GLU A 26 -20.03 -5.75 -4.93
C GLU A 26 -19.58 -4.62 -3.98
N LEU A 27 -19.76 -3.37 -4.39
CA LEU A 27 -19.29 -2.18 -3.67
C LEU A 27 -19.85 -2.06 -2.25
N LEU A 28 -21.14 -2.34 -2.06
CA LEU A 28 -21.77 -2.23 -0.74
C LEU A 28 -21.29 -3.35 0.19
N LEU A 29 -21.12 -4.56 -0.34
CA LEU A 29 -20.52 -5.67 0.39
C LEU A 29 -19.08 -5.36 0.82
N LEU A 30 -18.26 -4.79 -0.07
CA LEU A 30 -16.91 -4.35 0.28
C LEU A 30 -16.95 -3.29 1.40
N SER A 31 -17.83 -2.29 1.27
CA SER A 31 -18.00 -1.25 2.28
C SER A 31 -18.42 -1.83 3.65
N GLU A 32 -19.34 -2.79 3.67
CA GLU A 32 -19.73 -3.51 4.89
C GLU A 32 -18.54 -4.24 5.52
N LYS A 33 -17.79 -5.02 4.74
CA LYS A 33 -16.58 -5.71 5.22
C LYS A 33 -15.53 -4.74 5.77
N ILE A 34 -15.39 -3.55 5.17
CA ILE A 34 -14.52 -2.49 5.70
C ILE A 34 -15.07 -1.95 7.02
N ALA A 35 -16.38 -1.68 7.12
CA ALA A 35 -17.01 -1.17 8.35
C ALA A 35 -16.88 -2.15 9.53
N GLU A 36 -16.93 -3.46 9.24
CA GLU A 36 -16.70 -4.55 10.18
C GLU A 36 -15.22 -4.77 10.53
N GLY A 37 -14.29 -4.16 9.79
CA GLY A 37 -12.85 -4.32 10.00
C GLY A 37 -12.27 -5.63 9.43
N ARG A 38 -12.99 -6.32 8.56
CA ARG A 38 -12.54 -7.54 7.88
C ARG A 38 -11.72 -7.29 6.63
N VAL A 39 -11.87 -6.10 6.05
CA VAL A 39 -11.10 -5.61 4.90
C VAL A 39 -10.53 -4.23 5.23
N VAL A 40 -9.30 -3.98 4.79
CA VAL A 40 -8.64 -2.67 4.87
C VAL A 40 -8.20 -2.20 3.49
N ILE A 41 -8.17 -0.88 3.30
CA ILE A 41 -7.56 -0.24 2.13
C ILE A 41 -6.50 0.74 2.66
N PRO A 42 -5.19 0.39 2.63
CA PRO A 42 -4.11 1.27 3.09
C PRO A 42 -3.91 2.44 2.10
N ALA A 43 -4.70 3.50 2.29
CA ALA A 43 -4.70 4.68 1.44
C ALA A 43 -4.40 5.94 2.24
N ASN A 44 -3.11 6.16 2.56
CA ASN A 44 -2.70 7.42 3.16
C ASN A 44 -2.94 8.56 2.17
N LYS A 45 -3.68 9.59 2.59
CA LYS A 45 -4.03 10.77 1.77
C LYS A 45 -2.84 11.49 1.13
N ASN A 46 -1.62 11.29 1.63
CA ASN A 46 -0.40 11.90 1.10
C ASN A 46 0.29 11.06 0.02
N HIS A 47 -0.09 9.79 -0.15
CA HIS A 47 0.44 8.94 -1.21
C HIS A 47 -0.34 9.15 -2.50
N LYS A 48 0.06 10.16 -3.28
CA LYS A 48 -0.72 10.66 -4.43
C LYS A 48 -0.72 9.75 -5.66
N ASN A 49 0.28 8.88 -5.80
CA ASN A 49 0.41 7.96 -6.92
C ASN A 49 -0.21 6.57 -6.64
N LEU A 50 -0.87 6.40 -5.49
CA LEU A 50 -1.42 5.13 -5.06
C LEU A 50 -2.56 4.67 -5.97
N SER A 51 -2.46 3.43 -6.43
CA SER A 51 -3.56 2.66 -6.96
C SER A 51 -4.16 1.83 -5.82
N PRO A 52 -5.39 2.14 -5.35
CA PRO A 52 -5.98 1.48 -4.17
C PRO A 52 -5.99 -0.04 -4.28
N CYS A 53 -5.67 -0.71 -3.17
CA CYS A 53 -5.62 -2.16 -3.03
C CYS A 53 -6.34 -2.54 -1.74
N GLY A 54 -7.29 -3.47 -1.83
CA GLY A 54 -7.99 -4.03 -0.67
C GLY A 54 -7.27 -5.26 -0.14
N ILE A 55 -7.20 -5.40 1.19
CA ILE A 55 -6.60 -6.55 1.87
C ILE A 55 -7.64 -7.08 2.86
N GLY A 56 -8.06 -8.34 2.69
CA GLY A 56 -8.96 -8.98 3.65
C GLY A 56 -9.88 -10.04 3.04
N GLU A 57 -10.88 -10.42 3.83
CA GLU A 57 -11.78 -11.54 3.54
C GLU A 57 -12.55 -11.38 2.22
N GLY A 58 -12.52 -12.42 1.38
CA GLY A 58 -13.25 -12.47 0.11
C GLY A 58 -12.57 -11.74 -1.06
N LEU A 59 -11.43 -11.08 -0.82
CA LEU A 59 -10.57 -10.53 -1.88
C LEU A 59 -9.51 -11.56 -2.29
N SER A 60 -8.86 -11.33 -3.42
CA SER A 60 -7.69 -12.13 -3.81
C SER A 60 -6.56 -12.02 -2.78
N ILE A 61 -5.75 -13.07 -2.66
CA ILE A 61 -4.59 -13.08 -1.74
C ILE A 61 -3.56 -12.05 -2.21
N LYS A 62 -3.02 -11.28 -1.26
CA LYS A 62 -2.08 -10.20 -1.52
C LYS A 62 -0.67 -10.58 -1.08
N VAL A 63 0.34 -10.17 -1.85
CA VAL A 63 1.76 -10.43 -1.58
C VAL A 63 2.50 -9.11 -1.33
N ASN A 64 3.32 -9.09 -0.29
CA ASN A 64 4.20 -7.96 0.02
C ASN A 64 5.65 -8.29 -0.30
N ALA A 65 6.37 -7.33 -0.89
CA ALA A 65 7.81 -7.41 -1.10
C ALA A 65 8.58 -6.46 -0.17
N ASN A 66 9.63 -6.96 0.49
CA ASN A 66 10.50 -6.15 1.33
C ASN A 66 11.69 -5.64 0.52
N ILE A 67 11.95 -4.33 0.61
CA ILE A 67 13.11 -3.63 0.07
C ILE A 67 13.72 -2.77 1.17
N GLY A 68 14.84 -2.12 0.89
CA GLY A 68 15.47 -1.19 1.82
C GLY A 68 17.00 -1.25 1.79
N THR A 69 17.60 -0.14 2.20
CA THR A 69 19.05 0.00 2.35
C THR A 69 19.54 -0.59 3.68
N SER A 70 20.84 -0.84 3.77
CA SER A 70 21.52 -1.23 5.01
C SER A 70 22.72 -0.32 5.29
N SER A 71 23.38 -0.46 6.43
CA SER A 71 24.64 0.24 6.74
C SER A 71 25.73 -0.05 5.72
N ASP A 72 25.72 -1.27 5.18
CA ASP A 72 26.79 -1.77 4.30
C ASP A 72 26.51 -1.46 2.83
N HIS A 73 25.22 -1.29 2.47
CA HIS A 73 24.80 -1.02 1.10
C HIS A 73 23.58 -0.09 1.05
N ALA A 74 23.80 1.16 0.67
CA ALA A 74 22.79 2.23 0.70
C ALA A 74 22.68 3.00 -0.63
N VAL A 75 22.30 2.29 -1.69
CA VAL A 75 22.13 2.87 -3.04
C VAL A 75 20.64 3.05 -3.35
N ILE A 76 20.14 4.29 -3.26
CA ILE A 76 18.72 4.60 -3.43
C ILE A 76 18.17 4.17 -4.80
N ASP A 77 18.96 4.34 -5.87
CA ASP A 77 18.51 4.01 -7.22
C ASP A 77 18.31 2.49 -7.41
N GLU A 78 19.06 1.67 -6.67
CA GLU A 78 18.85 0.23 -6.62
C GLU A 78 17.57 -0.13 -5.87
N GLU A 79 17.25 0.54 -4.76
CA GLU A 79 15.98 0.32 -4.05
C GLU A 79 14.78 0.70 -4.91
N LEU A 80 14.87 1.80 -5.67
CA LEU A 80 13.86 2.16 -6.65
C LEU A 80 13.73 1.11 -7.76
N LYS A 81 14.84 0.50 -8.19
CA LYS A 81 14.82 -0.60 -9.16
C LYS A 81 14.17 -1.86 -8.57
N LYS A 82 14.53 -2.26 -7.35
CA LYS A 82 13.91 -3.40 -6.64
C LYS A 82 12.41 -3.20 -6.49
N MET A 83 11.97 -2.01 -6.09
CA MET A 83 10.55 -1.66 -5.99
C MET A 83 9.82 -1.87 -7.32
N ARG A 84 10.36 -1.32 -8.43
CA ARG A 84 9.75 -1.46 -9.76
C ARG A 84 9.65 -2.92 -10.18
N VAL A 85 10.74 -3.67 -10.04
CA VAL A 85 10.78 -5.10 -10.38
C VAL A 85 9.79 -5.90 -9.53
N ALA A 86 9.65 -5.59 -8.24
CA ALA A 86 8.69 -6.26 -7.37
C ALA A 86 7.24 -6.00 -7.81
N ILE A 87 6.90 -4.74 -8.14
CA ILE A 87 5.57 -4.38 -8.64
C ILE A 87 5.30 -5.03 -10.00
N GLU A 88 6.27 -5.02 -10.92
CA GLU A 88 6.16 -5.69 -12.24
C GLU A 88 5.98 -7.21 -12.11
N ALA A 89 6.56 -7.82 -11.07
CA ALA A 89 6.38 -9.23 -10.74
C ALA A 89 5.07 -9.54 -10.00
N GLY A 90 4.23 -8.54 -9.71
CA GLY A 90 2.92 -8.71 -9.09
C GLY A 90 2.86 -8.50 -7.57
N ALA A 91 3.83 -7.82 -6.96
CA ALA A 91 3.71 -7.44 -5.55
C ALA A 91 2.58 -6.40 -5.36
N ASP A 92 1.64 -6.71 -4.47
CA ASP A 92 0.49 -5.85 -4.16
C ASP A 92 0.80 -4.73 -3.17
N ALA A 93 1.91 -4.86 -2.45
CA ALA A 93 2.45 -3.88 -1.52
C ALA A 93 3.97 -4.03 -1.43
N VAL A 94 4.64 -2.96 -1.01
CA VAL A 94 6.06 -2.99 -0.67
C VAL A 94 6.29 -2.45 0.72
N MET A 95 7.33 -2.90 1.40
CA MET A 95 7.82 -2.28 2.62
C MET A 95 9.25 -1.78 2.46
N ASP A 96 9.46 -0.51 2.81
CA ASP A 96 10.78 0.07 2.98
C ASP A 96 11.28 -0.22 4.41
N LEU A 97 12.21 -1.18 4.51
CA LEU A 97 12.85 -1.62 5.74
C LEU A 97 14.29 -1.09 5.85
N SER A 98 14.57 0.05 5.22
CA SER A 98 15.90 0.68 5.24
C SER A 98 16.40 0.94 6.67
N THR A 99 17.66 0.60 6.93
CA THR A 99 18.35 0.78 8.24
C THR A 99 19.65 1.59 8.15
N GLY A 100 20.07 2.00 6.96
CA GLY A 100 21.32 2.73 6.76
C GLY A 100 21.29 3.72 5.59
N GLY A 101 22.24 4.66 5.58
CA GLY A 101 22.25 5.79 4.65
C GLY A 101 21.15 6.82 4.95
N ASP A 102 20.72 7.57 3.92
CA ASP A 102 19.64 8.55 4.04
C ASP A 102 18.26 7.87 3.85
N ILE A 103 17.76 7.27 4.94
CA ILE A 103 16.47 6.56 5.00
C ILE A 103 15.32 7.50 4.59
N ASN A 104 15.35 8.76 5.02
CA ASN A 104 14.27 9.71 4.72
C ASN A 104 14.20 10.05 3.23
N ALA A 105 15.36 10.29 2.60
CA ALA A 105 15.41 10.55 1.17
C ALA A 105 15.00 9.31 0.35
N CYS A 106 15.47 8.13 0.75
CA CYS A 106 15.10 6.85 0.12
C CYS A 106 13.58 6.64 0.17
N ARG A 107 13.00 6.69 1.37
CA ARG A 107 11.56 6.51 1.60
C ARG A 107 10.71 7.51 0.84
N LYS A 108 11.09 8.79 0.81
CA LYS A 108 10.36 9.83 0.07
C LYS A 108 10.33 9.54 -1.43
N LYS A 109 11.46 9.07 -1.99
CA LYS A 109 11.55 8.67 -3.39
C LYS A 109 10.70 7.42 -3.67
N ILE A 110 10.76 6.40 -2.80
CA ILE A 110 9.93 5.18 -2.90
C ILE A 110 8.44 5.52 -2.89
N ILE A 111 7.95 6.28 -1.91
CA ILE A 111 6.53 6.67 -1.81
C ILE A 111 6.08 7.46 -3.04
N THR A 112 6.94 8.35 -3.55
CA THR A 112 6.63 9.17 -4.73
C THR A 112 6.51 8.31 -6.00
N ALA A 113 7.38 7.31 -6.14
CA ALA A 113 7.45 6.46 -7.32
C ALA A 113 6.50 5.25 -7.26
N SER A 114 6.14 4.76 -6.07
CA SER A 114 5.31 3.57 -5.89
C SER A 114 3.85 3.83 -6.26
N THR A 115 3.26 2.89 -6.98
CA THR A 115 1.82 2.82 -7.24
C THR A 115 1.08 1.90 -6.28
N VAL A 116 1.80 1.09 -5.49
CA VAL A 116 1.24 0.16 -4.50
C VAL A 116 1.46 0.69 -3.08
N PRO A 117 0.66 0.29 -2.07
CA PRO A 117 0.87 0.68 -0.68
C PRO A 117 2.32 0.47 -0.23
N VAL A 118 2.85 1.47 0.49
CA VAL A 118 4.20 1.42 1.07
C VAL A 118 4.10 1.33 2.59
N GLY A 119 4.57 0.22 3.16
CA GLY A 119 4.74 0.05 4.61
C GLY A 119 6.16 0.37 5.07
N THR A 120 6.31 0.58 6.37
CA THR A 120 7.61 0.79 7.04
C THR A 120 7.55 0.21 8.44
N VAL A 121 8.70 0.09 9.09
CA VAL A 121 8.79 -0.17 10.53
C VAL A 121 9.38 1.08 11.20
N PRO A 122 8.57 1.95 11.84
CA PRO A 122 9.03 3.26 12.30
C PRO A 122 10.15 3.27 13.35
N ILE A 123 10.45 2.13 13.97
CA ILE A 123 11.56 2.00 14.93
C ILE A 123 12.93 1.85 14.25
N TYR A 124 12.94 1.52 12.96
CA TYR A 124 14.13 1.48 12.10
C TYR A 124 14.39 2.86 11.51
#